data_AF-A0A2V9Y5H6-F1
#
_entry.id   AF-A0A2V9Y5H6-F1
#
_cell.length_a   1.000
_cell.length_b   1.000
_cell.length_c   1.000
_cell.angle_alpha   90.00
_cell.angle_beta   90.00
_cell.angle_gamma   90.00
#
_symmetry.space_group_name_H-M   'P 1'
#
loop_
_entity.id
_entity.type
_entity.pdbx_description
1 polymer ?
#
loop_
_entity_poly.entity_id
_entity_poly.type
_entity_poly.pdbx_seq_one_letter_code
_entity_poly.pdbx_strand_id
1 'polypeptide(L)'
;MNVFSGSQFMLRKLAWLLVGVVIVGLFAFGVCLGWASRKRTRAESLLRSIAQLKLGTATFADAQNLAEKYGGKPWNGPSREASCSSQDCNVRFAFDNKPLSYVPGVRGVEFVAGLTVKDGYVVSREVEYSTLTTSYFDFAYILFDGLKFTHVQDYEVKKLKVDAQGTPHAVEVNLGPLATVDERARAYSIDLSCLARLHGCSSSTAVIPPGL
;
A
#
# COMPACT_ATOMS: atom_id res chain seq x y z
N MET A 1 29.82 50.63 -34.17
CA MET A 1 29.29 49.26 -34.39
C MET A 1 29.13 48.57 -33.04
N ASN A 2 27.95 48.63 -32.42
CA ASN A 2 27.67 48.07 -31.07
C ASN A 2 26.50 47.07 -31.12
N VAL A 3 26.57 46.08 -32.01
CA VAL A 3 25.51 45.06 -32.15
C VAL A 3 25.73 43.84 -31.22
N PHE A 4 26.93 43.70 -30.63
CA PHE A 4 27.27 42.54 -29.78
C PHE A 4 26.76 42.60 -28.33
N SER A 5 26.36 43.77 -27.81
CA SER A 5 25.98 43.93 -26.39
C SER A 5 24.59 43.38 -26.05
N GLY A 6 23.66 43.34 -27.01
CA GLY A 6 22.28 42.88 -26.77
C GLY A 6 22.16 41.36 -26.65
N SER A 7 22.96 40.61 -27.41
CA SER A 7 22.92 39.14 -27.43
C SER A 7 23.41 38.54 -26.11
N GLN A 8 24.49 39.08 -25.53
CA GLN A 8 25.01 38.59 -24.24
C GLN A 8 24.06 38.86 -23.07
N PHE A 9 23.34 39.99 -23.09
CA PHE A 9 22.36 40.31 -22.05
C PHE A 9 21.13 39.38 -22.10
N MET A 10 20.63 39.08 -23.31
CA MET A 10 19.55 38.12 -23.54
C MET A 10 19.94 36.69 -23.11
N LEU A 11 21.17 36.25 -23.44
CA LEU A 11 21.69 34.94 -23.05
C LEU A 11 21.79 34.78 -21.52
N ARG A 12 22.23 35.81 -20.80
CA ARG A 12 22.29 35.78 -19.32
C ARG A 12 20.91 35.67 -18.68
N LYS A 13 19.90 36.38 -19.21
CA LYS A 13 18.51 36.27 -18.71
C LYS A 13 17.92 34.89 -18.96
N LEU A 14 18.12 34.32 -20.15
CA LEU A 14 17.71 32.97 -20.48
C LEU A 14 18.38 31.92 -19.56
N ALA A 15 19.68 32.07 -19.30
CA ALA A 15 20.39 31.19 -18.38
C ALA A 15 19.81 31.22 -16.96
N TRP A 16 19.52 32.41 -16.41
CA TRP A 16 18.89 32.55 -15.10
C TRP A 16 17.48 31.97 -15.05
N LEU A 17 16.69 32.13 -16.12
CA LEU A 17 15.37 31.51 -16.23
C LEU A 17 15.46 29.97 -16.23
N LEU A 18 16.38 29.40 -17.01
CA LEU A 18 16.61 27.95 -17.02
C LEU A 18 17.05 27.43 -15.66
N VAL A 19 17.97 28.12 -14.99
CA VAL A 19 18.39 27.78 -13.61
C VAL A 19 17.19 27.82 -12.65
N GLY A 20 16.35 28.86 -12.74
CA GLY A 20 15.15 28.97 -11.93
C GLY A 20 14.19 27.80 -12.15
N VAL A 21 13.93 27.43 -13.42
CA VAL A 21 13.08 26.28 -13.78
C VAL A 21 13.65 24.97 -13.22
N VAL A 22 14.96 24.75 -13.34
CA VAL A 22 15.63 23.55 -12.81
C VAL A 22 15.51 23.48 -11.29
N ILE A 23 15.74 24.58 -10.58
CA ILE A 23 15.63 24.64 -9.11
C ILE A 23 14.20 24.31 -8.65
N VAL A 24 13.19 24.92 -9.28
CA VAL A 24 11.78 24.65 -8.97
C VAL A 24 11.43 23.19 -9.27
N GLY A 25 11.90 22.65 -10.40
CA GLY A 25 11.70 21.24 -10.76
C GLY A 25 12.30 20.27 -9.75
N LEU A 26 13.55 20.50 -9.32
CA LEU A 26 14.22 19.69 -8.30
C LEU A 26 13.52 19.78 -6.93
N PHE A 27 13.06 20.97 -6.55
CA PHE A 27 12.31 21.16 -5.31
C PHE A 27 10.99 20.38 -5.33
N ALA A 28 10.20 20.53 -6.39
CA ALA A 28 8.94 19.79 -6.56
C ALA A 28 9.17 18.27 -6.54
N PHE A 29 10.22 17.80 -7.23
CA PHE A 29 10.61 16.39 -7.23
C PHE A 29 10.97 15.89 -5.82
N GLY A 30 11.76 16.65 -5.06
CA GLY A 30 12.10 16.34 -3.68
C GLY A 30 10.87 16.25 -2.77
N VAL A 31 9.90 17.17 -2.92
CA VAL A 31 8.63 17.14 -2.18
C VAL A 31 7.83 15.88 -2.51
N CYS A 32 7.70 15.51 -3.78
CA CYS A 32 7.00 14.30 -4.21
C CYS A 32 7.64 13.03 -3.62
N LEU A 33 8.97 12.94 -3.67
CA LEU A 33 9.72 11.84 -3.08
C LEU A 33 9.55 11.74 -1.56
N GLY A 34 9.66 12.87 -0.86
CA GLY A 34 9.46 12.92 0.59
C GLY A 34 8.05 12.50 0.99
N TRP A 35 7.04 12.92 0.23
CA TRP A 35 5.66 12.53 0.47
C TRP A 35 5.41 11.04 0.24
N ALA A 36 5.94 10.48 -0.86
CA ALA A 36 5.82 9.06 -1.15
C ALA A 36 6.55 8.19 -0.12
N SER A 37 7.77 8.59 0.27
CA SER A 37 8.53 7.94 1.34
C SER A 37 7.76 7.97 2.67
N ARG A 38 7.17 9.10 3.04
CA ARG A 38 6.33 9.21 4.25
C ARG A 38 5.11 8.29 4.19
N LYS A 39 4.43 8.19 3.05
CA LYS A 39 3.31 7.26 2.84
C LYS A 39 3.76 5.82 3.05
N ARG A 40 4.88 5.41 2.43
CA ARG A 40 5.48 4.08 2.59
C ARG A 40 5.76 3.77 4.06
N THR A 41 6.49 4.63 4.77
CA THR A 41 6.82 4.40 6.19
C THR A 41 5.57 4.31 7.06
N ARG A 42 4.53 5.11 6.76
CA ARG A 42 3.26 5.05 7.48
C ARG A 42 2.50 3.74 7.20
N ALA A 43 2.52 3.26 5.96
CA ALA A 43 1.96 1.96 5.58
C ALA A 43 2.70 0.79 6.26
N GLU A 44 4.03 0.79 6.27
CA GLU A 44 4.85 -0.21 6.96
C GLU A 44 4.63 -0.21 8.48
N SER A 45 4.44 0.98 9.06
CA SER A 45 4.10 1.13 10.48
C SER A 45 2.70 0.60 10.78
N LEU A 46 1.71 0.86 9.91
CA LEU A 46 0.37 0.30 10.02
C LEU A 46 0.41 -1.22 9.93
N LEU A 47 1.09 -1.78 8.91
CA LEU A 47 1.20 -3.22 8.70
C LEU A 47 1.74 -3.92 9.94
N ARG A 48 2.82 -3.40 10.53
CA ARG A 48 3.37 -3.91 11.80
C ARG A 48 2.38 -3.80 12.96
N SER A 49 1.67 -2.68 13.07
CA SER A 49 0.69 -2.46 14.14
C SER A 49 -0.48 -3.44 14.02
N ILE A 50 -1.00 -3.64 12.80
CA ILE A 50 -2.08 -4.57 12.52
C ILE A 50 -1.63 -5.99 12.77
N ALA A 51 -0.45 -6.41 12.30
CA ALA A 51 0.10 -7.76 12.49
C ALA A 51 0.24 -8.16 13.98
N GLN A 52 0.51 -7.18 14.85
CA GLN A 52 0.65 -7.39 16.30
C GLN A 52 -0.69 -7.45 17.05
N LEU A 53 -1.82 -7.08 16.43
CA LEU A 53 -3.13 -7.21 17.05
C LEU A 53 -3.43 -8.68 17.37
N LYS A 54 -3.91 -8.93 18.59
CA LYS A 54 -4.44 -10.23 18.98
C LYS A 54 -5.93 -10.28 18.66
N LEU A 55 -6.30 -11.03 17.64
CA LEU A 55 -7.70 -11.20 17.24
C LEU A 55 -8.51 -11.81 18.40
N GLY A 56 -9.74 -11.32 18.57
CA GLY A 56 -10.65 -11.71 19.66
C GLY A 56 -10.30 -11.12 21.03
N THR A 57 -9.18 -10.40 21.14
CA THR A 57 -8.80 -9.65 22.35
C THR A 57 -8.73 -8.15 22.08
N ALA A 58 -8.19 -7.75 20.93
CA ALA A 58 -8.19 -6.37 20.48
C ALA A 58 -9.64 -5.88 20.33
N THR A 59 -9.89 -4.66 20.79
CA THR A 59 -11.23 -4.09 20.95
C THR A 59 -11.59 -3.14 19.82
N PHE A 60 -12.85 -2.71 19.78
CA PHE A 60 -13.31 -1.63 18.93
C PHE A 60 -12.49 -0.34 19.14
N ALA A 61 -12.13 -0.02 20.39
CA ALA A 61 -11.31 1.16 20.69
C ALA A 61 -9.90 1.04 20.10
N ASP A 62 -9.30 -0.16 20.08
CA ASP A 62 -8.01 -0.38 19.44
C ASP A 62 -8.08 -0.14 17.92
N ALA A 63 -9.16 -0.60 17.28
CA ALA A 63 -9.42 -0.36 15.87
C ALA A 63 -9.62 1.14 15.57
N GLN A 64 -10.36 1.86 16.42
CA GLN A 64 -10.55 3.32 16.31
C GLN A 64 -9.22 4.07 16.48
N ASN A 65 -8.41 3.71 17.48
CA ASN A 65 -7.10 4.31 17.69
C ASN A 65 -6.19 4.14 16.47
N LEU A 66 -6.21 2.96 15.83
CA LEU A 66 -5.53 2.75 14.56
C LEU A 66 -6.11 3.61 13.44
N ALA A 67 -7.45 3.68 13.33
CA ALA A 67 -8.15 4.51 12.34
C ALA A 67 -7.73 5.98 12.44
N GLU A 68 -7.75 6.56 13.64
CA GLU A 68 -7.33 7.94 13.87
C GLU A 68 -5.85 8.17 13.54
N LYS A 69 -4.98 7.26 14.00
CA LYS A 69 -3.53 7.37 13.79
C LYS A 69 -3.13 7.25 12.32
N TYR A 70 -3.72 6.31 11.60
CA TYR A 70 -3.32 5.96 10.24
C TYR A 70 -4.27 6.47 9.15
N GLY A 71 -5.39 7.08 9.51
CA GLY A 71 -6.36 7.65 8.56
C GLY A 71 -7.34 6.61 8.02
N GLY A 72 -7.64 5.58 8.80
CA GLY A 72 -8.63 4.56 8.48
C GLY A 72 -10.03 5.14 8.46
N LYS A 73 -10.88 4.62 7.57
CA LYS A 73 -12.28 5.05 7.42
C LYS A 73 -13.21 3.85 7.49
N PRO A 74 -14.43 4.02 8.05
CA PRO A 74 -15.48 3.03 7.90
C PRO A 74 -15.70 2.64 6.43
N TRP A 75 -15.88 1.34 6.15
CA TRP A 75 -16.03 0.82 4.80
C TRP A 75 -17.04 -0.33 4.72
N ASN A 76 -18.10 -0.19 3.94
CA ASN A 76 -19.11 -1.25 3.72
C ASN A 76 -19.16 -1.65 2.23
N GLY A 77 -17.99 -1.77 1.60
CA GLY A 77 -17.91 -2.04 0.17
C GLY A 77 -18.25 -0.81 -0.69
N PRO A 78 -18.53 -1.02 -1.99
CA PRO A 78 -18.58 0.06 -2.97
C PRO A 78 -19.79 1.00 -2.89
N SER A 79 -20.79 0.77 -2.02
CA SER A 79 -22.09 1.46 -2.17
C SER A 79 -22.67 2.20 -0.96
N ARG A 80 -22.03 2.28 0.21
CA ARG A 80 -22.64 2.98 1.37
C ARG A 80 -21.63 3.63 2.30
N GLU A 81 -21.99 4.79 2.85
CA GLU A 81 -21.40 5.28 4.09
C GLU A 81 -21.60 4.21 5.17
N ALA A 82 -20.50 3.74 5.74
CA ALA A 82 -20.56 2.65 6.69
C ALA A 82 -20.87 3.20 8.09
N SER A 83 -22.02 2.82 8.64
CA SER A 83 -22.26 2.95 10.08
C SER A 83 -21.29 2.03 10.81
N CYS A 84 -20.26 2.60 11.43
CA CYS A 84 -19.27 1.89 12.22
C CYS A 84 -19.67 1.98 13.69
N SER A 85 -19.92 0.83 14.31
CA SER A 85 -20.22 0.71 15.73
C SER A 85 -19.40 -0.40 16.36
N SER A 86 -19.41 -0.51 17.70
CA SER A 86 -18.75 -1.62 18.37
C SER A 86 -19.35 -2.98 17.99
N GLN A 87 -20.63 -3.04 17.61
CA GLN A 87 -21.30 -4.29 17.24
C GLN A 87 -20.88 -4.78 15.86
N ASP A 88 -20.70 -3.86 14.92
CA ASP A 88 -20.30 -4.15 13.56
C ASP A 88 -19.56 -2.93 12.99
N CYS A 89 -18.29 -3.13 12.64
CA CYS A 89 -17.53 -2.12 11.95
C CYS A 89 -16.44 -2.73 11.08
N ASN A 90 -16.28 -2.19 9.88
CA ASN A 90 -15.16 -2.47 9.01
C ASN A 90 -14.37 -1.17 8.81
N VAL A 91 -13.10 -1.18 9.16
CA VAL A 91 -12.20 -0.04 8.98
C VAL A 91 -11.24 -0.36 7.85
N ARG A 92 -11.20 0.50 6.82
CA ARG A 92 -10.29 0.41 5.68
C ARG A 92 -9.23 1.50 5.77
N PHE A 93 -7.99 1.11 5.55
CA PHE A 93 -6.83 1.99 5.38
C PHE A 93 -6.36 1.85 3.95
N ALA A 94 -6.00 2.95 3.28
CA ALA A 94 -5.52 2.92 1.90
C ALA A 94 -4.31 3.85 1.73
N PHE A 95 -3.27 3.32 1.08
CA PHE A 95 -2.04 4.02 0.75
C PHE A 95 -1.69 3.71 -0.70
N ASP A 96 -1.75 4.73 -1.55
CA ASP A 96 -1.44 4.64 -2.97
C ASP A 96 -0.26 5.53 -3.37
N ASN A 97 0.38 5.20 -4.49
CA ASN A 97 1.39 6.04 -5.13
C ASN A 97 0.87 6.75 -6.40
N LYS A 98 -0.46 6.97 -6.54
CA LYS A 98 -1.07 7.47 -7.79
C LYS A 98 -0.43 8.77 -8.32
N PRO A 99 0.01 9.72 -7.48
CA PRO A 99 0.75 10.88 -7.98
C PRO A 99 2.09 10.54 -8.63
N LEU A 100 2.79 9.50 -8.17
CA LEU A 100 4.02 9.02 -8.81
C LEU A 100 3.74 8.27 -10.11
N SER A 101 2.59 7.60 -10.25
CA SER A 101 2.23 6.88 -11.48
C SER A 101 1.96 7.78 -12.69
N TYR A 102 1.93 9.11 -12.52
CA TYR A 102 1.92 10.05 -13.64
C TYR A 102 3.28 10.17 -14.34
N VAL A 103 4.37 9.72 -13.70
CA VAL A 103 5.70 9.68 -14.29
C VAL A 103 5.79 8.46 -15.24
N PRO A 104 6.23 8.64 -16.51
CA PRO A 104 6.35 7.54 -17.45
C PRO A 104 7.19 6.37 -16.90
N GLY A 105 6.67 5.15 -17.03
CA GLY A 105 7.31 3.93 -16.52
C GLY A 105 7.02 3.60 -15.05
N VAL A 106 6.35 4.47 -14.30
CA VAL A 106 5.98 4.21 -12.90
C VAL A 106 4.59 3.61 -12.82
N ARG A 107 4.50 2.40 -12.27
CA ARG A 107 3.21 1.74 -12.06
C ARG A 107 2.50 2.29 -10.83
N GLY A 108 1.18 2.46 -10.97
CA GLY A 108 0.29 2.70 -9.84
C GLY A 108 0.20 1.46 -8.96
N VAL A 109 0.36 1.63 -7.66
CA VAL A 109 0.21 0.58 -6.65
C VAL A 109 -0.63 1.10 -5.49
N GLU A 110 -1.34 0.19 -4.85
CA GLU A 110 -2.14 0.46 -3.68
C GLU A 110 -1.87 -0.62 -2.62
N PHE A 111 -1.65 -0.16 -1.40
CA PHE A 111 -1.69 -0.96 -0.19
C PHE A 111 -2.97 -0.63 0.58
N VAL A 112 -3.75 -1.66 0.86
CA VAL A 112 -4.97 -1.56 1.65
C VAL A 112 -4.85 -2.49 2.85
N ALA A 113 -5.31 -2.03 4.00
CA ALA A 113 -5.53 -2.90 5.14
C ALA A 113 -6.97 -2.76 5.64
N GLY A 114 -7.54 -3.85 6.09
CA GLY A 114 -8.88 -3.94 6.66
C GLY A 114 -8.83 -4.45 8.09
N LEU A 115 -9.69 -3.92 8.96
CA LEU A 115 -10.03 -4.50 10.25
C LEU A 115 -11.54 -4.69 10.33
N THR A 116 -11.97 -5.87 10.76
CA THR A 116 -13.38 -6.15 11.02
C THR A 116 -13.58 -6.32 12.52
N VAL A 117 -14.52 -5.56 13.06
CA VAL A 117 -14.97 -5.61 14.44
C VAL A 117 -16.36 -6.23 14.49
N LYS A 118 -16.54 -7.20 15.37
CA LYS A 118 -17.83 -7.79 15.72
C LYS A 118 -17.94 -7.90 17.24
N ASP A 119 -19.11 -7.58 17.79
CA ASP A 119 -19.41 -7.72 19.23
C ASP A 119 -18.37 -7.05 20.15
N GLY A 120 -17.78 -5.94 19.70
CA GLY A 120 -16.79 -5.14 20.44
C GLY A 120 -15.33 -5.54 20.22
N TYR A 121 -15.05 -6.61 19.45
CA TYR A 121 -13.70 -7.16 19.26
C TYR A 121 -13.30 -7.23 17.79
N VAL A 122 -12.01 -7.06 17.51
CA VAL A 122 -11.43 -7.28 16.19
C VAL A 122 -11.40 -8.79 15.92
N VAL A 123 -12.19 -9.25 14.95
CA VAL A 123 -12.35 -10.68 14.63
C VAL A 123 -11.62 -11.10 13.37
N SER A 124 -11.30 -10.15 12.49
CA SER A 124 -10.46 -10.39 11.32
C SER A 124 -9.73 -9.12 10.90
N ARG A 125 -8.70 -9.35 10.09
CA ARG A 125 -7.90 -8.33 9.45
C ARG A 125 -7.53 -8.81 8.06
N GLU A 126 -7.41 -7.86 7.15
CA GLU A 126 -7.12 -8.10 5.75
C GLU A 126 -5.98 -7.19 5.31
N VAL A 127 -5.14 -7.69 4.42
CA VAL A 127 -4.12 -6.89 3.74
C VAL A 127 -4.23 -7.18 2.25
N GLU A 128 -4.32 -6.13 1.46
CA GLU A 128 -4.27 -6.19 0.00
C GLU A 128 -3.13 -5.30 -0.49
N TYR A 129 -2.33 -5.79 -1.40
CA TYR A 129 -1.32 -5.02 -2.09
C TYR A 129 -1.34 -5.33 -3.58
N SER A 130 -1.64 -4.34 -4.41
CA SER A 130 -1.87 -4.59 -5.83
C SER A 130 -1.43 -3.45 -6.73
N THR A 131 -1.17 -3.76 -7.99
CA THR A 131 -1.06 -2.75 -9.05
C THR A 131 -2.42 -2.20 -9.43
N LEU A 132 -2.54 -0.88 -9.45
CA LEU A 132 -3.69 -0.19 -10.03
C LEU A 132 -3.63 -0.26 -11.56
N THR A 133 -4.44 -1.13 -12.17
CA THR A 133 -4.66 -1.16 -13.62
C THR A 133 -6.15 -0.95 -13.94
N THR A 134 -6.48 -0.75 -15.22
CA THR A 134 -7.85 -0.44 -15.66
C THR A 134 -8.80 -1.64 -15.74
N SER A 135 -8.33 -2.89 -15.65
CA SER A 135 -9.26 -4.04 -15.69
C SER A 135 -8.85 -5.30 -14.92
N TYR A 136 -7.58 -5.50 -14.55
CA TYR A 136 -7.11 -6.64 -13.75
C TYR A 136 -5.77 -6.32 -13.10
N PHE A 137 -5.60 -6.61 -11.81
CA PHE A 137 -4.31 -6.43 -11.15
C PHE A 137 -3.21 -7.23 -11.89
N ASP A 138 -2.16 -6.55 -12.38
CA ASP A 138 -0.97 -7.20 -12.96
C ASP A 138 -0.26 -8.06 -11.92
N PHE A 139 -0.26 -7.58 -10.67
CA PHE A 139 0.03 -8.34 -9.48
C PHE A 139 -0.93 -8.01 -8.35
N ALA A 140 -1.20 -9.00 -7.49
CA ALA A 140 -1.97 -8.83 -6.26
C ALA A 140 -1.43 -9.75 -5.15
N TYR A 141 -1.33 -9.23 -3.94
CA TYR A 141 -1.12 -10.00 -2.73
C TYR A 141 -2.30 -9.74 -1.82
N ILE A 142 -3.03 -10.79 -1.48
CA ILE A 142 -4.22 -10.72 -0.63
C ILE A 142 -3.98 -11.61 0.56
N LEU A 143 -4.17 -11.08 1.76
CA LEU A 143 -4.02 -11.79 3.02
C LEU A 143 -5.28 -11.61 3.84
N PHE A 144 -5.91 -12.72 4.19
CA PHE A 144 -7.02 -12.79 5.13
C PHE A 144 -6.56 -13.48 6.41
N ASP A 145 -6.74 -12.85 7.57
CA ASP A 145 -6.41 -13.42 8.88
C ASP A 145 -7.58 -13.21 9.84
N GLY A 146 -8.18 -14.30 10.30
CA GLY A 146 -9.47 -14.24 10.98
C GLY A 146 -9.73 -15.39 11.94
N LEU A 147 -10.59 -15.16 12.93
CA LEU A 147 -11.00 -16.17 13.92
C LEU A 147 -11.93 -17.24 13.36
N LYS A 148 -12.64 -16.93 12.28
CA LYS A 148 -13.57 -17.85 11.62
C LYS A 148 -13.13 -18.00 10.17
N PHE A 149 -12.66 -19.20 9.84
CA PHE A 149 -12.40 -19.59 8.47
C PHE A 149 -13.39 -20.68 8.04
N THR A 150 -13.90 -20.56 6.82
CA THR A 150 -14.79 -21.55 6.20
C THR A 150 -14.01 -22.69 5.52
N HIS A 151 -12.69 -22.63 5.52
CA HIS A 151 -11.82 -23.63 4.90
C HIS A 151 -11.28 -24.63 5.94
N VAL A 152 -10.97 -25.84 5.48
CA VAL A 152 -10.54 -26.97 6.31
C VAL A 152 -9.11 -26.77 6.88
N GLN A 153 -8.36 -25.82 6.34
CA GLN A 153 -6.97 -25.55 6.72
C GLN A 153 -6.82 -24.17 7.37
N ASP A 154 -6.17 -24.12 8.53
CA ASP A 154 -5.82 -22.88 9.25
C ASP A 154 -4.68 -22.09 8.61
N TYR A 155 -4.05 -22.62 7.57
CA TYR A 155 -3.09 -21.92 6.74
C TYR A 155 -3.19 -22.43 5.31
N GLU A 156 -3.47 -21.53 4.37
CA GLU A 156 -3.58 -21.87 2.95
C GLU A 156 -2.95 -20.75 2.11
N VAL A 157 -2.16 -21.14 1.10
CA VAL A 157 -1.61 -20.23 0.11
C VAL A 157 -2.10 -20.64 -1.27
N LYS A 158 -2.86 -19.76 -1.93
CA LYS A 158 -3.36 -19.98 -3.29
C LYS A 158 -2.62 -19.08 -4.27
N LYS A 159 -2.04 -19.70 -5.30
CA LYS A 159 -1.43 -19.00 -6.43
C LYS A 159 -2.52 -18.77 -7.49
N LEU A 160 -3.23 -17.65 -7.39
CA LEU A 160 -4.38 -17.32 -8.23
C LEU A 160 -3.99 -17.04 -9.69
N LYS A 161 -2.77 -16.55 -9.91
CA LYS A 161 -2.21 -16.29 -11.25
C LYS A 161 -0.72 -16.57 -11.25
N VAL A 162 -0.24 -17.32 -12.23
CA VAL A 162 1.16 -17.72 -12.38
C VAL A 162 1.59 -17.49 -13.83
N ASP A 163 2.83 -17.05 -14.05
CA ASP A 163 3.40 -16.93 -15.40
C ASP A 163 3.92 -18.28 -15.96
N ALA A 164 4.46 -18.27 -17.17
CA ALA A 164 5.01 -19.45 -17.82
C ALA A 164 6.25 -20.04 -17.11
N GLN A 165 6.90 -19.25 -16.25
CA GLN A 165 8.07 -19.63 -15.47
C GLN A 165 7.72 -20.13 -14.06
N GLY A 166 6.43 -20.15 -13.70
CA GLY A 166 5.98 -20.56 -12.37
C GLY A 166 5.99 -19.42 -11.34
N THR A 167 6.25 -18.17 -11.75
CA THR A 167 6.25 -17.01 -10.86
C THR A 167 4.82 -16.59 -10.53
N PRO A 168 4.43 -16.51 -9.25
CA PRO A 168 3.09 -16.07 -8.90
C PRO A 168 2.95 -14.56 -9.12
N HIS A 169 1.91 -14.16 -9.84
CA HIS A 169 1.49 -12.77 -10.01
C HIS A 169 0.38 -12.39 -9.05
N ALA A 170 -0.50 -13.32 -8.71
CA ALA A 170 -1.55 -13.12 -7.72
C ALA A 170 -1.47 -14.22 -6.67
N VAL A 171 -1.35 -13.84 -5.40
CA VAL A 171 -1.29 -14.76 -4.25
C VAL A 171 -2.35 -14.36 -3.25
N GLU A 172 -3.12 -15.35 -2.80
CA GLU A 172 -4.01 -15.23 -1.66
C GLU A 172 -3.45 -16.09 -0.53
N VAL A 173 -3.34 -15.52 0.66
CA VAL A 173 -2.94 -16.19 1.90
C VAL A 173 -4.09 -16.12 2.88
N ASN A 174 -4.49 -17.28 3.40
CA ASN A 174 -5.53 -17.41 4.40
C ASN A 174 -4.90 -17.91 5.70
N LEU A 175 -5.11 -17.18 6.80
CA LEU A 175 -4.64 -17.50 8.14
C LEU A 175 -5.83 -17.67 9.10
N GLY A 176 -5.99 -18.89 9.59
CA GLY A 176 -6.91 -19.23 10.67
C GLY A 176 -6.29 -19.03 12.06
N PRO A 177 -7.09 -19.29 13.11
CA PRO A 177 -6.64 -19.18 14.50
C PRO A 177 -5.47 -20.11 14.83
N LEU A 178 -5.33 -21.26 14.17
CA LEU A 178 -4.23 -22.21 14.45
C LEU A 178 -2.96 -21.95 13.62
N ALA A 179 -2.94 -20.94 12.74
CA ALA A 179 -1.72 -20.58 12.02
C ALA A 179 -0.60 -20.26 13.01
N THR A 180 0.58 -20.82 12.77
CA THR A 180 1.76 -20.65 13.63
C THR A 180 2.25 -19.21 13.63
N VAL A 181 3.09 -18.88 14.62
CA VAL A 181 3.75 -17.56 14.67
C VAL A 181 4.58 -17.31 13.42
N ASP A 182 5.27 -18.34 12.91
CA ASP A 182 6.14 -18.22 11.75
C ASP A 182 5.37 -18.07 10.43
N GLU A 183 4.26 -18.80 10.23
CA GLU A 183 3.39 -18.62 9.06
C GLU A 183 2.81 -17.22 9.00
N ARG A 184 2.32 -16.74 10.15
CA ARG A 184 1.78 -15.39 10.28
C ARG A 184 2.88 -14.34 10.06
N ALA A 185 4.06 -14.51 10.66
CA ALA A 185 5.18 -13.59 10.47
C ALA A 185 5.60 -13.50 8.99
N ARG A 186 5.65 -14.64 8.27
CA ARG A 186 5.94 -14.67 6.83
C ARG A 186 4.86 -13.95 6.02
N ALA A 187 3.58 -14.20 6.30
CA ALA A 187 2.49 -13.55 5.57
C ALA A 187 2.51 -12.01 5.73
N TYR A 188 2.83 -11.50 6.92
CA TYR A 188 2.93 -10.06 7.17
C TYR A 188 4.27 -9.42 6.74
N SER A 189 5.17 -10.17 6.11
CA SER A 189 6.51 -9.69 5.68
C SER A 189 6.55 -9.10 4.26
N ILE A 190 5.40 -8.71 3.72
CA ILE A 190 5.30 -8.12 2.38
C ILE A 190 6.14 -6.84 2.26
N ASP A 191 6.82 -6.66 1.12
CA ASP A 191 7.62 -5.46 0.87
C ASP A 191 6.74 -4.35 0.25
N LEU A 192 6.58 -3.25 0.99
CA LEU A 192 5.82 -2.07 0.56
C LEU A 192 6.68 -1.04 -0.18
N SER A 193 7.90 -1.39 -0.56
CA SER A 193 8.86 -0.47 -1.19
C SER A 193 8.35 0.19 -2.46
N CYS A 194 7.46 -0.47 -3.23
CA CYS A 194 6.92 0.10 -4.46
C CYS A 194 6.04 1.33 -4.23
N LEU A 195 5.52 1.56 -3.01
CA LEU A 195 4.76 2.78 -2.69
C LEU A 195 5.59 4.06 -2.87
N ALA A 196 6.92 3.97 -2.83
CA ALA A 196 7.83 5.12 -2.95
C ALA A 196 8.90 4.96 -4.05
N ARG A 197 8.85 3.88 -4.83
CA ARG A 197 9.91 3.57 -5.81
C ARG A 197 9.68 4.32 -7.13
N LEU A 198 10.66 5.13 -7.53
CA LEU A 198 10.61 5.96 -8.74
C LEU A 198 10.54 5.19 -10.06
N HIS A 199 10.92 3.91 -10.07
CA HIS A 199 10.81 3.04 -11.24
C HIS A 199 9.72 1.98 -11.06
N GLY A 200 8.87 2.15 -10.03
CA GLY A 200 7.91 1.15 -9.60
C GLY A 200 8.57 -0.18 -9.21
N CYS A 201 7.75 -1.24 -9.19
CA CYS A 201 8.21 -2.62 -9.13
C CYS A 201 7.86 -3.31 -10.45
N SER A 202 8.85 -3.98 -11.03
CA SER A 202 8.73 -4.66 -12.32
C SER A 202 8.32 -6.13 -12.19
N SER A 203 8.35 -6.69 -10.98
CA SER A 203 8.05 -8.10 -10.71
C SER A 203 7.31 -8.25 -9.39
N SER A 204 6.44 -9.25 -9.32
CA SER A 204 5.72 -9.65 -8.12
C SER A 204 6.66 -10.20 -7.03
N THR A 205 7.83 -10.72 -7.40
CA THR A 205 8.86 -11.19 -6.45
C THR A 205 9.49 -10.07 -5.63
N ALA A 206 9.32 -8.82 -6.05
CA ALA A 206 9.75 -7.65 -5.29
C ALA A 206 8.79 -7.28 -4.14
N VAL A 207 7.65 -7.98 -4.03
CA VAL A 207 6.57 -7.69 -3.08
C VAL A 207 6.20 -8.92 -2.28
N ILE A 208 5.99 -10.04 -2.97
CA ILE A 208 5.54 -11.31 -2.38
C ILE A 208 6.68 -11.89 -1.54
N PRO A 209 6.44 -12.19 -0.25
CA PRO A 209 7.43 -12.85 0.60
C PRO A 209 7.97 -14.14 -0.02
N PRO A 210 9.29 -14.41 0.07
CA PRO A 210 9.85 -15.66 -0.40
C PRO A 210 9.30 -16.85 0.42
N GLY A 211 9.04 -17.97 -0.25
CA GLY A 211 8.56 -19.20 0.40
C GLY A 211 7.04 -19.34 0.51
N LEU A 212 6.28 -18.52 -0.23
CA LEU A 212 4.83 -18.66 -0.44
C LEU A 212 4.49 -19.35 -1.78
#